data_AF-A0A0C9XSV4-F1
#
_entry.id   AF-A0A0C9XSV4-F1
#
_cell.length_a   1.000
_cell.length_b   1.000
_cell.length_c   1.000
_cell.angle_alpha   90.00
_cell.angle_beta   90.00
_cell.angle_gamma   90.00
#
_symmetry.space_group_name_H-M   'P 1'
#
loop_
_entity.id
_entity.type
_entity.pdbx_description
1 polymer ?
#
loop_
_entity_poly.entity_id
_entity_poly.type
_entity_poly.pdbx_seq_one_letter_code
_entity_poly.pdbx_strand_id
1 'polypeptide(L)'
;MFAQNCILKLDAILRTGDRATQRRSLAEHTYSIRHMKSVRMFINSHPKVSVVRGLLSDILFLGRLRSCYYAIVEAALNIPGFAHLSIIFVKNPPRRVCSATLPSLTDTMKLLDQTLNPTSVKNFIGERFGVTSADQAFNKLRNSVSRHHLPTHAEVQLVLHIVGTMNISTVDKEVYPYVGCSKLSCFLCSTFLKSFDHHGIKFRTRGSHGKIYSLWSIPDMDGLRSDVVLALHSASNKTRKVLIGEMMKPIATIAHVAESTAAVTDDSPQPSLNHQYHKVLAAQREFDALHKKNLTKNSGPVEDAETHDLPGPSEHSEIPRLSGECRNCERETARRCSKCCGPWLCSEHCENEWGCYGHTFNCAIGRPLDTADYLVRACWTDSPDDLDDDTKEDFGFTKFTSAQDVYTLLRVYASLVCDMGVGSRELHKWEEEGTLAENIIAKCEVIPESSRGGYYPWFRQNLHIFNSRGGPPDFFMVARPYLDPADREKEPHQLVPEAKRQSFILYALLLNGYHPDPAIESEKDLYFEFGFVTGCGLEGERSFGLHLNSRISSH
;
A
#
# COMPACT_ATOMS: atom_id res chain seq x y z
N MET A 1 41.18 -23.44 3.03
CA MET A 1 40.53 -24.04 1.84
C MET A 1 40.29 -22.94 0.82
N PHE A 2 41.03 -22.93 -0.28
CA PHE A 2 41.09 -21.80 -1.23
C PHE A 2 39.72 -21.54 -1.88
N ALA A 3 39.30 -20.27 -1.94
CA ALA A 3 38.03 -19.84 -2.55
C ALA A 3 37.86 -20.36 -3.99
N GLN A 4 38.96 -20.52 -4.72
CA GLN A 4 39.00 -21.09 -6.06
C GLN A 4 38.49 -22.54 -6.11
N ASN A 5 38.85 -23.38 -5.13
CA ASN A 5 38.33 -24.75 -5.04
C ASN A 5 36.83 -24.79 -4.77
N CYS A 6 36.30 -23.80 -4.04
CA CYS A 6 34.86 -23.68 -3.81
C CYS A 6 34.11 -23.34 -5.11
N ILE A 7 34.68 -22.47 -5.95
CA ILE A 7 34.10 -22.09 -7.24
C ILE A 7 34.20 -23.23 -8.26
N LEU A 8 35.34 -23.93 -8.32
CA LEU A 8 35.51 -25.11 -9.18
C LEU A 8 34.50 -26.22 -8.84
N LYS A 9 34.13 -26.36 -7.56
CA LYS A 9 33.07 -27.30 -7.16
C LYS A 9 31.70 -26.89 -7.69
N LEU A 10 31.36 -25.59 -7.74
CA LEU A 10 30.12 -25.13 -8.36
C LEU A 10 30.09 -25.44 -9.86
N ASP A 11 31.21 -25.23 -10.55
CA ASP A 11 31.36 -25.60 -11.97
C ASP A 11 31.16 -27.11 -12.19
N ALA A 12 31.80 -27.94 -11.36
CA ALA A 12 31.66 -29.39 -11.43
C ALA A 12 30.20 -29.85 -11.23
N ILE A 13 29.47 -29.24 -10.29
CA ILE A 13 28.05 -29.53 -10.08
C ILE A 13 27.23 -29.20 -11.33
N LEU A 14 27.48 -28.07 -11.99
CA LEU A 14 26.77 -27.70 -13.23
C LEU A 14 26.97 -28.70 -14.38
N ARG A 15 28.07 -29.46 -14.35
CA ARG A 15 28.47 -30.40 -15.40
C ARG A 15 28.04 -31.85 -15.14
N THR A 16 27.46 -32.15 -13.97
CA THR A 16 27.21 -33.54 -13.54
C THR A 16 25.77 -33.75 -13.06
N GLY A 17 25.23 -34.96 -13.27
CA GLY A 17 23.91 -35.36 -12.75
C GLY A 17 22.69 -34.86 -13.54
N ASP A 18 21.50 -35.31 -13.11
CA ASP A 18 20.23 -34.78 -13.61
C ASP A 18 19.93 -33.40 -13.00
N ARG A 19 19.02 -32.64 -13.63
CA ARG A 19 18.74 -31.25 -13.23
C ARG A 19 18.27 -31.10 -11.79
N ALA A 20 17.54 -32.06 -11.24
CA ALA A 20 17.05 -31.95 -9.87
C ALA A 20 18.21 -32.12 -8.88
N THR A 21 19.09 -33.08 -9.13
CA THR A 21 20.31 -33.29 -8.34
C THR A 21 21.25 -32.09 -8.41
N GLN A 22 21.47 -31.54 -9.61
CA GLN A 22 22.27 -30.32 -9.80
C GLN A 22 21.78 -29.16 -8.95
N ARG A 23 20.46 -28.89 -9.00
CA ARG A 23 19.84 -27.78 -8.27
C ARG A 23 20.00 -27.94 -6.76
N ARG A 24 19.78 -29.15 -6.24
CA ARG A 24 19.97 -29.47 -4.82
C ARG A 24 21.42 -29.20 -4.40
N SER A 25 22.38 -29.77 -5.10
CA SER A 25 23.80 -29.63 -4.77
C SER A 25 24.30 -28.18 -4.90
N LEU A 26 23.80 -27.42 -5.88
CA LEU A 26 24.09 -25.99 -5.98
C LEU A 26 23.60 -25.23 -4.75
N ALA A 27 22.36 -25.45 -4.31
CA ALA A 27 21.80 -24.78 -3.13
C ALA A 27 22.58 -25.12 -1.85
N GLU A 28 22.96 -26.39 -1.66
CA GLU A 28 23.75 -26.84 -0.51
C GLU A 28 25.17 -26.26 -0.50
N HIS A 29 25.83 -26.28 -1.65
CA HIS A 29 27.22 -25.80 -1.74
C HIS A 29 27.30 -24.28 -1.67
N THR A 30 26.37 -23.56 -2.32
CA THR A 30 26.29 -22.09 -2.22
C THR A 30 25.97 -21.63 -0.79
N TYR A 31 25.09 -22.34 -0.06
CA TYR A 31 24.84 -22.08 1.36
C TYR A 31 26.12 -22.19 2.20
N SER A 32 26.92 -23.23 1.97
CA SER A 32 28.16 -23.47 2.72
C SER A 32 29.22 -22.39 2.49
N ILE A 33 29.26 -21.79 1.30
CA ILE A 33 30.33 -20.85 0.92
C ILE A 33 29.93 -19.38 1.01
N ARG A 34 28.64 -19.04 1.10
CA ARG A 34 28.15 -17.65 1.05
C ARG A 34 28.70 -16.75 2.19
N HIS A 35 29.04 -17.34 3.33
CA HIS A 35 29.61 -16.64 4.48
C HIS A 35 31.15 -16.65 4.51
N MET A 36 31.79 -17.32 3.54
CA MET A 36 33.25 -17.38 3.51
C MET A 36 33.84 -16.02 3.08
N LYS A 37 34.45 -15.31 4.02
CA LYS A 37 35.17 -14.05 3.76
C LYS A 37 36.20 -14.19 2.64
N SER A 38 36.89 -15.33 2.57
CA SER A 38 37.85 -15.65 1.51
C SER A 38 37.21 -15.71 0.11
N VAL A 39 35.98 -16.21 0.00
CA VAL A 39 35.23 -16.25 -1.27
C VAL A 39 34.82 -14.84 -1.67
N ARG A 40 34.31 -14.03 -0.74
CA ARG A 40 33.96 -12.63 -0.99
C ARG A 40 35.17 -11.80 -1.42
N MET A 41 36.31 -11.97 -0.73
CA MET A 41 37.58 -11.29 -1.09
C MET A 41 38.11 -11.74 -2.45
N PHE A 42 38.13 -13.04 -2.73
CA PHE A 42 38.58 -13.59 -4.01
C PHE A 42 37.74 -13.07 -5.18
N ILE A 43 36.41 -13.13 -5.04
CA ILE A 43 35.45 -12.62 -6.01
C ILE A 43 35.68 -11.12 -6.23
N ASN A 44 35.72 -10.32 -5.16
CA ASN A 44 35.90 -8.86 -5.26
C ASN A 44 37.27 -8.41 -5.79
N SER A 45 38.32 -9.24 -5.69
CA SER A 45 39.65 -8.95 -6.21
C SER A 45 39.76 -9.07 -7.74
N HIS A 46 38.74 -9.60 -8.41
CA HIS A 46 38.79 -9.88 -9.84
C HIS A 46 38.44 -8.62 -10.67
N PRO A 47 39.19 -8.32 -11.76
CA PRO A 47 39.03 -7.09 -12.55
C PRO A 47 37.67 -6.87 -13.26
N LYS A 48 36.83 -7.92 -13.40
CA LYS A 48 35.54 -7.83 -14.10
C LYS A 48 34.39 -7.63 -13.11
N VAL A 49 34.29 -6.41 -12.56
CA VAL A 49 33.36 -6.05 -11.47
C VAL A 49 31.90 -6.46 -11.71
N SER A 50 31.39 -6.37 -12.96
CA SER A 50 30.00 -6.72 -13.28
C SER A 50 29.72 -8.23 -13.20
N VAL A 51 30.62 -9.07 -13.70
CA VAL A 51 30.51 -10.54 -13.67
C VAL A 51 30.63 -11.05 -12.24
N VAL A 52 31.58 -10.47 -11.50
CA VAL A 52 31.89 -10.72 -10.09
C VAL A 52 30.69 -10.43 -9.19
N ARG A 53 30.05 -9.26 -9.35
CA ARG A 53 28.82 -8.92 -8.62
C ARG A 53 27.68 -9.87 -8.96
N GLY A 54 27.59 -10.29 -10.22
CA GLY A 54 26.61 -11.29 -10.68
C GLY A 54 26.78 -12.63 -9.95
N LEU A 55 27.98 -13.22 -10.01
CA LEU A 55 28.26 -14.51 -9.36
C LEU A 55 28.04 -14.46 -7.84
N LEU A 56 28.46 -13.38 -7.18
CA LEU A 56 28.20 -13.20 -5.74
C LEU A 56 26.71 -13.13 -5.45
N SER A 57 25.95 -12.39 -6.27
CA SER A 57 24.49 -12.30 -6.15
C SER A 57 23.84 -13.67 -6.31
N ASP A 58 24.30 -14.48 -7.27
CA ASP A 58 23.79 -15.83 -7.52
C ASP A 58 24.10 -16.78 -6.35
N ILE A 59 25.32 -16.74 -5.80
CA ILE A 59 25.70 -17.53 -4.61
C ILE A 59 24.83 -17.14 -3.41
N LEU A 60 24.65 -15.84 -3.15
CA LEU A 60 23.81 -15.35 -2.07
C LEU A 60 22.34 -15.74 -2.28
N PHE A 61 21.84 -15.68 -3.51
CA PHE A 61 20.48 -16.09 -3.84
C PHE A 61 20.24 -17.59 -3.63
N LEU A 62 21.08 -18.45 -4.19
CA LEU A 62 20.90 -19.90 -4.05
C LEU A 62 21.12 -20.37 -2.61
N GLY A 63 22.10 -19.80 -1.93
CA GLY A 63 22.34 -20.09 -0.52
C GLY A 63 21.17 -19.68 0.37
N ARG A 64 20.38 -18.66 0.00
CA ARG A 64 19.17 -18.26 0.77
C ARG A 64 18.13 -19.37 0.81
N LEU A 65 17.94 -20.14 -0.26
CA LEU A 65 16.95 -21.22 -0.31
C LEU A 65 17.18 -22.23 0.84
N ARG A 66 18.43 -22.60 1.08
CA ARG A 66 18.80 -23.51 2.16
C ARG A 66 18.65 -22.88 3.54
N SER A 67 18.92 -21.58 3.67
CA SER A 67 18.60 -20.84 4.89
C SER A 67 17.12 -20.85 5.21
N CYS A 68 16.27 -20.52 4.24
CA CYS A 68 14.83 -20.52 4.43
C CYS A 68 14.36 -21.91 4.86
N TYR A 69 14.88 -22.98 4.23
CA TYR A 69 14.59 -24.34 4.65
C TYR A 69 14.96 -24.61 6.12
N TYR A 70 16.17 -24.27 6.54
CA TYR A 70 16.59 -24.51 7.93
C TYR A 70 15.80 -23.66 8.92
N ALA A 71 15.49 -22.40 8.59
CA ALA A 71 14.64 -21.55 9.41
C ALA A 71 13.23 -22.14 9.56
N ILE A 72 12.64 -22.70 8.49
CA ILE A 72 11.35 -23.41 8.57
C ILE A 72 11.45 -24.63 9.47
N VAL A 73 12.50 -25.44 9.32
CA VAL A 73 12.70 -26.64 10.15
C VAL A 73 12.87 -26.26 11.62
N GLU A 74 13.69 -25.25 11.91
CA GLU A 74 13.91 -24.73 13.25
C GLU A 74 12.60 -24.18 13.84
N ALA A 75 11.85 -23.38 13.08
CA ALA A 75 10.52 -22.92 13.50
C ALA A 75 9.57 -24.09 13.79
N ALA A 76 9.55 -25.12 12.93
CA ALA A 76 8.70 -26.29 13.11
C ALA A 76 9.04 -27.13 14.35
N LEU A 77 10.32 -27.16 14.74
CA LEU A 77 10.77 -27.86 15.93
C LEU A 77 10.50 -27.09 17.22
N ASN A 78 10.52 -25.76 17.16
CA ASN A 78 10.51 -24.91 18.35
C ASN A 78 9.19 -24.19 18.62
N ILE A 79 8.30 -24.02 17.64
CA ILE A 79 7.03 -23.32 17.79
C ILE A 79 5.90 -24.34 18.05
N PRO A 80 5.30 -24.38 19.25
CA PRO A 80 4.15 -25.23 19.53
C PRO A 80 3.01 -24.97 18.54
N GLY A 81 2.46 -26.03 17.94
CA GLY A 81 1.42 -25.95 16.91
C GLY A 81 1.93 -25.86 15.47
N PHE A 82 3.20 -25.49 15.26
CA PHE A 82 3.83 -25.49 13.93
C PHE A 82 4.13 -26.90 13.40
N ALA A 83 4.03 -27.93 14.26
CA ALA A 83 4.12 -29.34 13.88
C ALA A 83 3.04 -29.78 12.87
N HIS A 84 1.94 -29.01 12.74
CA HIS A 84 0.86 -29.25 11.78
C HIS A 84 1.01 -28.42 10.49
N LEU A 85 2.21 -27.95 10.17
CA LEU A 85 2.47 -27.20 8.95
C LEU A 85 2.10 -28.03 7.70
N SER A 86 1.24 -27.47 6.87
CA SER A 86 0.99 -27.96 5.52
C SER A 86 1.53 -26.97 4.49
N ILE A 87 2.19 -27.50 3.46
CA ILE A 87 2.69 -26.69 2.34
C ILE A 87 1.78 -26.94 1.15
N ILE A 88 1.03 -25.92 0.77
CA ILE A 88 0.11 -25.97 -0.37
C ILE A 88 0.78 -25.31 -1.56
N PHE A 89 0.97 -26.07 -2.64
CA PHE A 89 1.47 -25.54 -3.90
C PHE A 89 0.31 -24.96 -4.72
N VAL A 90 0.28 -23.64 -4.84
CA VAL A 90 -0.68 -22.96 -5.71
C VAL A 90 -0.28 -23.22 -7.17
N LYS A 91 -1.21 -23.75 -7.97
CA LYS A 91 -0.99 -23.95 -9.40
C LYS A 91 -1.03 -22.61 -10.11
N ASN A 92 -0.06 -22.38 -10.99
CA ASN A 92 -0.09 -21.21 -11.87
C ASN A 92 -1.35 -21.27 -12.75
N PRO A 93 -2.16 -20.20 -12.79
CA PRO A 93 -3.29 -20.15 -13.70
C PRO A 93 -2.77 -20.13 -15.16
N PRO A 94 -3.60 -20.59 -16.11
CA PRO A 94 -3.29 -20.46 -17.53
C PRO A 94 -2.96 -19.00 -17.87
N ARG A 95 -1.88 -18.79 -18.63
CA ARG A 95 -1.48 -17.44 -19.01
C ARG A 95 -2.49 -16.88 -20.00
N ARG A 96 -2.96 -15.66 -19.76
CA ARG A 96 -3.91 -15.01 -20.67
C ARG A 96 -3.22 -14.63 -21.97
N VAL A 97 -3.85 -14.93 -23.09
CA VAL A 97 -3.42 -14.42 -24.39
C VAL A 97 -3.85 -12.96 -24.48
N CYS A 98 -2.92 -12.07 -24.84
CA CYS A 98 -3.28 -10.68 -25.10
C CYS A 98 -4.23 -10.63 -26.30
N SER A 99 -5.33 -9.86 -26.21
CA SER A 99 -6.25 -9.71 -27.34
C SER A 99 -5.51 -9.20 -28.57
N ALA A 100 -5.86 -9.74 -29.75
CA ALA A 100 -5.27 -9.33 -31.03
C ALA A 100 -5.54 -7.85 -31.36
N THR A 101 -6.57 -7.24 -30.75
CA THR A 101 -6.99 -5.86 -31.01
C THR A 101 -6.79 -4.98 -29.79
N LEU A 102 -5.53 -4.63 -29.49
CA LEU A 102 -5.23 -3.55 -28.55
C LEU A 102 -5.59 -2.19 -29.19
N PRO A 103 -6.16 -1.24 -28.42
CA PRO A 103 -6.58 0.06 -28.94
C PRO A 103 -5.41 0.84 -29.56
N SER A 104 -5.72 1.77 -30.47
CA SER A 104 -4.74 2.72 -30.98
C SER A 104 -4.35 3.74 -29.90
N LEU A 105 -3.29 4.54 -30.13
CA LEU A 105 -2.96 5.64 -29.21
C LEU A 105 -4.14 6.62 -29.11
N THR A 106 -4.78 6.95 -30.23
CA THR A 106 -5.96 7.83 -30.27
C THR A 106 -7.11 7.30 -29.42
N ASP A 107 -7.44 6.01 -29.55
CA ASP A 107 -8.52 5.41 -28.76
C ASP A 107 -8.15 5.29 -27.28
N THR A 108 -6.87 5.04 -26.98
CA THR A 108 -6.36 5.04 -25.61
C THR A 108 -6.49 6.41 -24.97
N MET A 109 -6.17 7.49 -25.70
CA MET A 109 -6.34 8.86 -25.20
C MET A 109 -7.83 9.18 -24.96
N LYS A 110 -8.74 8.73 -25.84
CA LYS A 110 -10.18 8.88 -25.63
C LYS A 110 -10.67 8.17 -24.36
N LEU A 111 -10.11 7.01 -24.03
CA LEU A 111 -10.44 6.30 -22.78
C LEU A 111 -9.97 7.04 -21.52
N LEU A 112 -9.06 8.00 -21.66
CA LEU A 112 -8.60 8.90 -20.60
C LEU A 112 -9.34 10.26 -20.65
N ASP A 113 -10.41 10.37 -21.44
CA ASP A 113 -11.12 11.61 -21.72
C ASP A 113 -10.18 12.73 -22.24
N GLN A 114 -9.16 12.34 -23.01
CA GLN A 114 -8.19 13.24 -23.63
C GLN A 114 -8.26 13.18 -25.16
N THR A 115 -7.89 14.30 -25.79
CA THR A 115 -7.69 14.37 -27.24
C THR A 115 -6.21 14.21 -27.56
N LEU A 116 -5.88 13.48 -28.64
CA LEU A 116 -4.49 13.33 -29.08
C LEU A 116 -4.05 14.61 -29.80
N ASN A 117 -3.23 15.43 -29.13
CA ASN A 117 -2.72 16.70 -29.64
C ASN A 117 -1.32 16.98 -29.03
N PRO A 118 -0.57 17.98 -29.53
CA PRO A 118 0.78 18.26 -29.03
C PRO A 118 0.84 18.54 -27.51
N THR A 119 -0.17 19.23 -26.98
CA THR A 119 -0.26 19.57 -25.54
C THR A 119 -0.46 18.31 -24.69
N SER A 120 -1.37 17.43 -25.07
CA SER A 120 -1.63 16.19 -24.32
C SER A 120 -0.46 15.21 -24.41
N VAL A 121 0.22 15.14 -25.57
CA VAL A 121 1.45 14.34 -25.70
C VAL A 121 2.55 14.85 -24.77
N LYS A 122 2.76 16.17 -24.72
CA LYS A 122 3.72 16.78 -23.80
C LYS A 122 3.41 16.45 -22.34
N ASN A 123 2.14 16.56 -21.95
CA ASN A 123 1.70 16.41 -20.56
C ASN A 123 1.70 14.96 -20.06
N PHE A 124 1.31 14.00 -20.91
CA PHE A 124 1.04 12.61 -20.47
C PHE A 124 2.06 11.58 -20.98
N ILE A 125 2.80 11.86 -22.06
CA ILE A 125 3.75 10.91 -22.66
C ILE A 125 5.19 11.37 -22.40
N GLY A 126 5.45 12.65 -22.66
CA GLY A 126 6.71 13.28 -22.31
C GLY A 126 7.11 14.40 -23.26
N GLU A 127 7.87 15.35 -22.74
CA GLU A 127 8.20 16.60 -23.45
C GLU A 127 8.99 16.41 -24.75
N ARG A 128 9.65 15.26 -24.90
CA ARG A 128 10.50 14.96 -26.06
C ARG A 128 9.72 14.37 -27.24
N PHE A 129 8.43 14.08 -27.06
CA PHE A 129 7.61 13.45 -28.09
C PHE A 129 6.75 14.47 -28.83
N GLY A 130 6.76 14.41 -30.16
CA GLY A 130 5.67 14.93 -30.99
C GLY A 130 4.60 13.87 -31.24
N VAL A 131 3.41 14.27 -31.69
CA VAL A 131 2.25 13.39 -31.92
C VAL A 131 2.60 12.15 -32.75
N THR A 132 3.26 12.33 -33.90
CA THR A 132 3.65 11.21 -34.77
C THR A 132 4.67 10.28 -34.12
N SER A 133 5.65 10.83 -33.40
CA SER A 133 6.66 10.02 -32.71
C SER A 133 6.09 9.22 -31.53
N ALA A 134 5.11 9.80 -30.82
CA ALA A 134 4.37 9.13 -29.76
C ALA A 134 3.55 7.96 -30.32
N ASP A 135 2.83 8.17 -31.42
CA ASP A 135 2.04 7.12 -32.08
C ASP A 135 2.93 5.97 -32.57
N GLN A 136 4.07 6.27 -33.19
CA GLN A 136 5.03 5.25 -33.61
C GLN A 136 5.61 4.46 -32.42
N ALA A 137 5.97 5.13 -31.34
CA ALA A 137 6.48 4.49 -30.13
C ALA A 137 5.42 3.59 -29.47
N PHE A 138 4.18 4.08 -29.39
CA PHE A 138 3.05 3.33 -28.86
C PHE A 138 2.76 2.09 -29.71
N ASN A 139 2.77 2.22 -31.05
CA ASN A 139 2.59 1.10 -31.96
C ASN A 139 3.67 0.02 -31.81
N LYS A 140 4.93 0.42 -31.61
CA LYS A 140 6.02 -0.53 -31.30
C LYS A 140 5.76 -1.27 -30.00
N LEU A 141 5.35 -0.57 -28.94
CA LEU A 141 5.03 -1.17 -27.65
C LEU A 141 3.84 -2.14 -27.78
N ARG A 142 2.76 -1.71 -28.45
CA ARG A 142 1.57 -2.51 -28.73
C ARG A 142 1.91 -3.82 -29.44
N ASN A 143 2.72 -3.76 -30.50
CA ASN A 143 3.17 -4.95 -31.25
C ASN A 143 4.11 -5.85 -30.45
N SER A 144 4.84 -5.29 -29.48
CA SER A 144 5.64 -6.09 -28.55
C SER A 144 4.73 -6.87 -27.59
N VAL A 145 3.80 -6.18 -26.94
CA VAL A 145 2.89 -6.74 -25.93
C VAL A 145 1.94 -7.77 -26.52
N SER A 146 1.39 -7.54 -27.72
CA SER A 146 0.43 -8.46 -28.36
C SER A 146 1.01 -9.85 -28.66
N ARG A 147 2.34 -9.96 -28.76
CA ARG A 147 3.06 -11.22 -28.97
C ARG A 147 3.37 -11.97 -27.67
N HIS A 148 3.07 -11.38 -26.51
CA HIS A 148 3.39 -11.94 -25.21
C HIS A 148 2.13 -12.37 -24.48
N HIS A 149 2.26 -13.43 -23.69
CA HIS A 149 1.24 -13.77 -22.71
C HIS A 149 1.27 -12.79 -21.55
N LEU A 150 0.09 -12.52 -20.98
CA LEU A 150 -0.05 -11.66 -19.81
C LEU A 150 0.00 -12.54 -18.55
N PRO A 151 1.08 -12.47 -17.75
CA PRO A 151 1.20 -13.26 -16.54
C PRO A 151 0.33 -12.65 -15.43
N THR A 152 -0.25 -13.51 -14.61
CA THR A 152 -0.79 -13.14 -13.30
C THR A 152 0.33 -13.18 -12.28
N HIS A 153 0.48 -12.15 -11.47
CA HIS A 153 1.49 -12.11 -10.42
C HIS A 153 1.09 -12.98 -9.21
N ALA A 154 2.07 -13.40 -8.40
CA ALA A 154 1.89 -14.36 -7.32
C ALA A 154 0.86 -13.90 -6.26
N GLU A 155 0.81 -12.61 -5.96
CA GLU A 155 -0.12 -12.06 -4.96
C GLU A 155 -1.58 -12.28 -5.37
N VAL A 156 -1.89 -12.00 -6.63
CA VAL A 156 -3.24 -12.20 -7.21
C VAL A 156 -3.56 -13.68 -7.31
N GLN A 157 -2.59 -14.52 -7.73
CA GLN A 157 -2.79 -15.97 -7.78
C GLN A 157 -3.15 -16.57 -6.41
N LEU A 158 -2.44 -16.15 -5.37
CA LEU A 158 -2.65 -16.65 -4.02
C LEU A 158 -4.04 -16.29 -3.49
N VAL A 159 -4.42 -15.01 -3.59
CA VAL A 159 -5.74 -14.55 -3.12
C VAL A 159 -6.89 -15.27 -3.81
N LEU A 160 -6.78 -15.50 -5.12
CA LEU A 160 -7.82 -16.20 -5.86
C LEU A 160 -7.87 -17.69 -5.58
N HIS A 161 -6.72 -18.32 -5.33
CA HIS A 161 -6.68 -19.70 -4.84
C HIS A 161 -7.37 -19.83 -3.48
N ILE A 162 -7.02 -18.94 -2.55
CA ILE A 162 -7.57 -18.87 -1.20
C ILE A 162 -9.10 -18.71 -1.27
N VAL A 163 -9.59 -17.65 -1.92
CA VAL A 163 -11.02 -17.38 -2.04
C VAL A 163 -11.77 -18.47 -2.81
N GLY A 164 -11.16 -19.04 -3.85
CA GLY A 164 -11.76 -20.11 -4.65
C GLY A 164 -11.86 -21.46 -3.93
N THR A 165 -11.03 -21.70 -2.91
CA THR A 165 -11.02 -22.96 -2.14
C THR A 165 -11.72 -22.86 -0.78
N MET A 166 -12.06 -21.65 -0.34
CA MET A 166 -12.65 -21.40 0.96
C MET A 166 -14.14 -21.69 1.03
N ASN A 167 -14.55 -22.25 2.18
CA ASN A 167 -15.94 -22.37 2.56
C ASN A 167 -16.41 -21.07 3.23
N ILE A 168 -17.47 -20.46 2.68
CA ILE A 168 -18.02 -19.16 3.11
C ILE A 168 -18.38 -19.16 4.61
N SER A 169 -18.75 -20.31 5.19
CA SER A 169 -19.19 -20.39 6.59
C SER A 169 -18.06 -20.36 7.65
N THR A 170 -16.79 -20.42 7.27
CA THR A 170 -15.64 -20.48 8.22
C THR A 170 -14.57 -19.41 7.98
N VAL A 171 -14.81 -18.51 7.02
CA VAL A 171 -13.86 -17.54 6.45
C VAL A 171 -13.17 -16.67 7.50
N ASP A 172 -13.91 -16.07 8.44
CA ASP A 172 -13.33 -15.13 9.43
C ASP A 172 -12.46 -15.82 10.50
N LYS A 173 -12.48 -17.17 10.56
CA LYS A 173 -11.74 -17.95 11.56
C LYS A 173 -10.51 -18.66 10.98
N GLU A 174 -10.41 -18.77 9.66
CA GLU A 174 -9.42 -19.62 8.99
C GLU A 174 -8.35 -18.82 8.23
N VAL A 175 -8.52 -17.50 8.08
CA VAL A 175 -7.68 -16.70 7.19
C VAL A 175 -7.15 -15.47 7.88
N TYR A 176 -5.82 -15.39 7.91
CA TYR A 176 -5.17 -14.13 8.21
C TYR A 176 -4.92 -13.40 6.87
N PRO A 177 -5.56 -12.24 6.60
CA PRO A 177 -5.60 -11.63 5.27
C PRO A 177 -4.33 -10.83 4.93
N TYR A 178 -3.17 -11.40 5.25
CA TYR A 178 -1.87 -10.83 4.93
C TYR A 178 -1.09 -11.78 4.02
N VAL A 179 -0.60 -11.23 2.92
CA VAL A 179 0.21 -11.92 1.92
C VAL A 179 1.67 -11.54 2.13
N GLY A 180 2.44 -12.46 2.71
CA GLY A 180 3.89 -12.32 2.87
C GLY A 180 4.62 -12.49 1.54
N CYS A 181 5.27 -11.43 1.07
CA CYS A 181 6.05 -11.43 -0.18
C CYS A 181 7.52 -11.13 0.09
N SER A 182 8.41 -11.84 -0.62
CA SER A 182 9.87 -11.59 -0.59
C SER A 182 10.30 -10.27 -1.26
N LYS A 183 9.37 -9.66 -2.01
CA LYS A 183 9.50 -8.36 -2.67
C LYS A 183 8.30 -7.51 -2.31
N LEU A 184 8.44 -6.18 -2.39
CA LEU A 184 7.28 -5.31 -2.36
C LEU A 184 6.40 -5.62 -3.58
N SER A 185 5.08 -5.50 -3.41
CA SER A 185 4.12 -5.72 -4.48
C SER A 185 4.27 -4.67 -5.57
N CYS A 186 3.88 -5.00 -6.81
CA CYS A 186 3.76 -3.98 -7.83
C CYS A 186 2.53 -3.10 -7.59
N PHE A 187 2.49 -1.93 -8.25
CA PHE A 187 1.35 -1.01 -8.14
C PHE A 187 0.02 -1.71 -8.43
N LEU A 188 -0.06 -2.48 -9.53
CA LEU A 188 -1.28 -3.16 -9.93
C LEU A 188 -1.72 -4.22 -8.92
N CYS A 189 -0.79 -5.03 -8.38
CA CYS A 189 -1.11 -5.99 -7.31
C CYS A 189 -1.59 -5.27 -6.04
N SER A 190 -0.86 -4.25 -5.59
CA SER A 190 -1.21 -3.51 -4.38
C SER A 190 -2.58 -2.86 -4.49
N THR A 191 -2.86 -2.18 -5.60
CA THR A 191 -4.14 -1.50 -5.85
C THR A 191 -5.27 -2.51 -6.00
N PHE A 192 -5.02 -3.62 -6.69
CA PHE A 192 -6.00 -4.70 -6.82
C PHE A 192 -6.37 -5.29 -5.47
N LEU A 193 -5.39 -5.63 -4.63
CA LEU A 193 -5.64 -6.19 -3.31
C LEU A 193 -6.39 -5.23 -2.39
N LYS A 194 -6.03 -3.93 -2.39
CA LYS A 194 -6.79 -2.90 -1.66
C LYS A 194 -8.24 -2.79 -2.14
N SER A 195 -8.47 -3.03 -3.43
CA SER A 195 -9.79 -2.94 -4.06
C SER A 195 -10.61 -4.22 -3.95
N PHE A 196 -9.96 -5.34 -3.69
CA PHE A 196 -10.56 -6.66 -3.66
C PHE A 196 -11.11 -6.95 -2.26
N ASP A 197 -12.44 -6.96 -2.18
CA ASP A 197 -13.21 -7.28 -0.98
C ASP A 197 -14.12 -8.45 -1.31
N HIS A 198 -13.99 -9.52 -0.53
CA HIS A 198 -14.84 -10.69 -0.64
C HIS A 198 -15.34 -11.08 0.74
N HIS A 199 -16.63 -10.85 1.00
CA HIS A 199 -17.28 -11.09 2.30
C HIS A 199 -16.58 -10.39 3.48
N GLY A 200 -16.03 -9.18 3.26
CA GLY A 200 -15.34 -8.42 4.30
C GLY A 200 -13.86 -8.75 4.44
N ILE A 201 -13.36 -9.78 3.76
CA ILE A 201 -11.92 -10.04 3.70
C ILE A 201 -11.24 -9.10 2.72
N LYS A 202 -10.30 -8.31 3.23
CA LYS A 202 -9.39 -7.47 2.46
C LYS A 202 -7.95 -7.91 2.64
N PHE A 203 -7.38 -8.49 1.59
CA PHE A 203 -5.98 -8.92 1.61
C PHE A 203 -5.02 -7.73 1.53
N ARG A 204 -3.94 -7.80 2.28
CA ARG A 204 -2.88 -6.80 2.29
C ARG A 204 -1.52 -7.44 2.06
N THR A 205 -0.56 -6.67 1.58
CA THR A 205 0.84 -7.09 1.44
C THR A 205 1.72 -6.14 2.23
N ARG A 206 3.00 -6.47 2.38
CA ARG A 206 3.99 -5.60 3.03
C ARG A 206 3.96 -4.16 2.50
N GLY A 207 3.66 -3.95 1.21
CA GLY A 207 3.62 -2.63 0.62
C GLY A 207 3.91 -2.70 -0.87
N SER A 208 4.11 -1.53 -1.49
CA SER A 208 4.26 -1.40 -2.94
C SER A 208 5.56 -0.70 -3.30
N HIS A 209 6.24 -1.20 -4.33
CA HIS A 209 7.37 -0.49 -4.94
C HIS A 209 6.93 0.51 -6.02
N GLY A 210 5.61 0.68 -6.25
CA GLY A 210 5.03 1.69 -7.15
C GLY A 210 5.19 1.44 -8.66
N LYS A 211 6.16 0.62 -9.08
CA LYS A 211 6.31 0.25 -10.51
C LYS A 211 5.09 -0.49 -11.06
N ILE A 212 4.70 -0.08 -12.27
CA ILE A 212 3.65 -0.67 -13.10
C ILE A 212 4.32 -1.61 -14.11
N TYR A 213 3.83 -2.85 -14.19
CA TYR A 213 4.28 -3.82 -15.20
C TYR A 213 3.32 -3.78 -16.39
N SER A 214 3.86 -3.57 -17.59
CA SER A 214 3.07 -3.58 -18.83
C SER A 214 2.49 -4.96 -19.17
N LEU A 215 3.10 -6.02 -18.63
CA LEU A 215 2.65 -7.40 -18.75
C LEU A 215 2.08 -7.86 -17.40
N TRP A 216 0.85 -7.46 -17.12
CA TRP A 216 0.11 -7.86 -15.91
C TRP A 216 -1.33 -8.24 -16.27
N SER A 217 -1.86 -9.27 -15.60
CA SER A 217 -3.26 -9.68 -15.76
C SER A 217 -3.84 -10.31 -14.50
N ILE A 218 -5.16 -10.38 -14.47
CA ILE A 218 -5.92 -11.29 -13.61
C ILE A 218 -6.16 -12.61 -14.37
N PRO A 219 -6.27 -13.76 -13.67
CA PRO A 219 -6.51 -15.05 -14.32
C PRO A 219 -7.91 -15.09 -14.93
N ASP A 220 -8.15 -16.09 -15.78
CA ASP A 220 -9.48 -16.29 -16.35
C ASP A 220 -10.51 -16.65 -15.27
N MET A 221 -11.76 -16.29 -15.53
CA MET A 221 -12.87 -16.39 -14.60
C MET A 221 -13.55 -17.76 -14.64
N ASP A 222 -13.16 -18.59 -15.60
CA ASP A 222 -13.76 -19.90 -15.86
C ASP A 222 -13.66 -20.81 -14.62
N GLY A 223 -14.81 -21.32 -14.19
CA GLY A 223 -14.90 -22.22 -13.02
C GLY A 223 -14.89 -21.52 -11.66
N LEU A 224 -14.85 -20.18 -11.61
CA LEU A 224 -15.03 -19.44 -10.37
C LEU A 224 -16.52 -19.33 -9.99
N ARG A 225 -16.79 -19.29 -8.69
CA ARG A 225 -18.15 -19.03 -8.19
C ARG A 225 -18.60 -17.61 -8.53
N SER A 226 -19.91 -17.41 -8.71
CA SER A 226 -20.49 -16.13 -9.12
C SER A 226 -20.17 -14.98 -8.16
N ASP A 227 -20.12 -15.24 -6.86
CA ASP A 227 -19.77 -14.23 -5.83
C ASP A 227 -18.31 -13.76 -5.97
N VAL A 228 -17.39 -14.67 -6.27
CA VAL A 228 -15.98 -14.35 -6.54
C VAL A 228 -15.84 -13.57 -7.84
N VAL A 229 -16.62 -13.92 -8.86
CA VAL A 229 -16.66 -13.20 -10.15
C VAL A 229 -17.08 -11.74 -9.95
N LEU A 230 -18.11 -11.49 -9.14
CA LEU A 230 -18.57 -10.14 -8.83
C LEU A 230 -17.51 -9.33 -8.06
N ALA A 231 -16.86 -9.94 -7.06
CA ALA A 231 -15.77 -9.31 -6.31
C ALA A 231 -14.59 -8.94 -7.22
N LEU A 232 -14.20 -9.84 -8.11
CA LEU A 232 -13.16 -9.64 -9.11
C LEU A 232 -13.49 -8.50 -10.09
N HIS A 233 -14.73 -8.46 -10.59
CA HIS A 233 -15.18 -7.39 -11.48
C HIS A 233 -15.17 -6.02 -10.76
N SER A 234 -15.65 -5.97 -9.51
CA SER A 234 -15.61 -4.77 -8.67
C SER A 234 -14.18 -4.28 -8.44
N ALA A 235 -13.28 -5.17 -8.02
CA ALA A 235 -11.88 -4.87 -7.77
C ALA A 235 -11.16 -4.38 -9.02
N SER A 236 -11.43 -5.00 -10.17
CA SER A 236 -10.85 -4.61 -11.46
C SER A 236 -11.29 -3.21 -11.88
N ASN A 237 -12.57 -2.88 -11.70
CA ASN A 237 -13.08 -1.53 -12.01
C ASN A 237 -12.50 -0.47 -11.08
N LYS A 238 -12.39 -0.74 -9.78
CA LYS A 238 -11.73 0.17 -8.82
C LYS A 238 -10.25 0.35 -9.17
N THR A 239 -9.53 -0.73 -9.46
CA THR A 239 -8.12 -0.69 -9.89
C THR A 239 -7.95 0.13 -11.16
N ARG A 240 -8.85 -0.03 -12.13
CA ARG A 240 -8.86 0.78 -13.36
C ARG A 240 -9.05 2.27 -13.06
N LYS A 241 -10.00 2.63 -12.19
CA LYS A 241 -10.25 4.02 -11.79
C LYS A 241 -9.01 4.64 -11.13
N VAL A 242 -8.36 3.93 -10.20
CA VAL A 242 -7.14 4.40 -9.54
C VAL A 242 -6.00 4.56 -10.56
N LEU A 243 -5.81 3.59 -11.45
CA LEU A 243 -4.79 3.67 -12.50
C LEU A 243 -5.00 4.89 -13.41
N ILE A 244 -6.24 5.14 -13.85
CA ILE A 244 -6.58 6.34 -14.64
C ILE A 244 -6.25 7.60 -13.84
N GLY A 245 -6.65 7.66 -12.56
CA GLY A 245 -6.35 8.79 -11.68
C GLY A 245 -4.84 9.08 -11.59
N GLU A 246 -4.01 8.05 -11.42
CA GLU A 246 -2.55 8.20 -11.40
C GLU A 246 -1.98 8.64 -12.75
N MET A 247 -2.47 8.09 -13.86
CA MET A 247 -2.03 8.48 -15.21
C MET A 247 -2.35 9.94 -15.55
N MET A 248 -3.36 10.51 -14.92
CA MET A 248 -3.78 11.90 -15.12
C MET A 248 -3.01 12.90 -14.26
N LYS A 249 -2.18 12.45 -13.31
CA LYS A 249 -1.33 13.33 -12.51
C LYS A 249 -0.17 13.87 -13.35
N PRO A 250 0.34 15.08 -13.04
CA PRO A 250 1.56 15.59 -13.66
C PRO A 250 2.73 14.62 -13.47
N ILE A 251 3.57 14.49 -14.49
CA ILE A 251 4.77 13.64 -14.41
C ILE A 251 5.72 14.21 -13.35
N ALA A 252 5.79 13.52 -12.21
CA ALA A 252 6.73 13.82 -11.14
C ALA A 252 7.85 12.78 -11.10
N THR A 253 9.08 13.22 -10.85
CA THR A 253 10.20 12.30 -10.63
C THR A 253 10.18 11.85 -9.18
N ILE A 254 9.72 10.62 -8.92
CA ILE A 254 9.72 10.04 -7.58
C ILE A 254 11.00 9.20 -7.42
N ALA A 255 11.61 9.26 -6.24
CA ALA A 255 12.75 8.41 -5.90
C ALA A 255 12.38 6.93 -6.04
N HIS A 256 13.22 6.17 -6.76
CA HIS A 256 12.98 4.75 -7.01
C HIS A 256 13.11 3.94 -5.71
N VAL A 257 12.00 3.32 -5.28
CA VAL A 257 12.00 2.35 -4.17
C VAL A 257 12.52 1.00 -4.69
N ALA A 258 13.52 0.42 -4.02
CA ALA A 258 14.08 -0.87 -4.43
C ALA A 258 13.04 -2.00 -4.34
N GLU A 259 12.90 -2.79 -5.42
CA GLU A 259 11.91 -3.88 -5.51
C GLU A 259 12.17 -5.02 -4.49
N SER A 260 13.43 -5.21 -4.09
CA SER A 260 13.83 -6.20 -3.10
C SER A 260 14.78 -5.56 -2.10
N THR A 261 14.38 -5.56 -0.84
CA THR A 261 15.22 -5.17 0.29
C THR A 261 15.89 -6.37 0.95
N ALA A 262 15.59 -7.59 0.49
CA ALA A 262 16.07 -8.87 1.04
C ALA A 262 17.59 -9.14 0.84
N ALA A 263 18.37 -8.12 0.50
CA ALA A 263 19.83 -8.16 0.44
C ALA A 263 20.50 -7.56 1.70
N VAL A 264 19.73 -7.01 2.64
CA VAL A 264 20.23 -6.33 3.85
C VAL A 264 19.99 -7.19 5.10
N THR A 265 20.27 -8.48 5.02
CA THR A 265 20.44 -9.34 6.22
C THR A 265 21.92 -9.63 6.50
N ASP A 266 22.84 -8.92 5.81
CA ASP A 266 24.24 -8.89 6.19
C ASP A 266 24.35 -8.07 7.49
N ASP A 267 24.44 -8.82 8.59
CA ASP A 267 24.90 -8.47 9.95
C ASP A 267 25.88 -7.29 9.95
N SER A 268 25.32 -6.08 9.83
CA SER A 268 26.04 -4.82 9.82
C SER A 268 25.73 -4.13 11.13
N PRO A 269 26.73 -3.92 12.00
CA PRO A 269 26.54 -3.14 13.21
C PRO A 269 26.43 -1.67 12.79
N GLN A 270 25.22 -1.21 12.51
CA GLN A 270 24.86 0.20 12.33
C GLN A 270 23.66 0.55 13.23
N PRO A 271 23.58 1.82 13.67
CA PRO A 271 23.31 2.16 15.06
C PRO A 271 21.84 1.99 15.45
N SER A 272 21.67 1.49 16.68
CA SER A 272 20.40 1.09 17.30
C SER A 272 19.27 2.12 17.18
N LEU A 273 18.07 1.61 16.87
CA LEU A 273 16.76 2.27 17.03
C LEU A 273 16.57 3.03 18.36
N ASN A 274 17.35 2.68 19.41
CA ASN A 274 17.38 3.40 20.69
C ASN A 274 17.64 4.92 20.54
N HIS A 275 18.42 5.38 19.56
CA HIS A 275 18.70 6.82 19.42
C HIS A 275 17.53 7.63 18.83
N GLN A 276 16.68 7.02 17.99
CA GLN A 276 15.50 7.68 17.43
C GLN A 276 14.30 7.63 18.37
N TYR A 277 14.07 6.48 19.04
CA TYR A 277 12.99 6.36 20.04
C TYR A 277 13.20 7.32 21.22
N HIS A 278 14.45 7.48 21.71
CA HIS A 278 14.76 8.47 22.74
C HIS A 278 14.68 9.93 22.25
N LYS A 279 14.88 10.21 20.95
CA LYS A 279 14.67 11.55 20.37
C LYS A 279 13.20 11.91 20.27
N VAL A 280 12.33 10.98 19.88
CA VAL A 280 10.89 11.19 19.80
C VAL A 280 10.28 11.35 21.19
N LEU A 281 10.70 10.55 22.18
CA LEU A 281 10.29 10.71 23.57
C LEU A 281 10.86 11.98 24.24
N ALA A 282 12.06 12.43 23.86
CA ALA A 282 12.61 13.71 24.33
C ALA A 282 11.87 14.91 23.71
N ALA A 283 11.55 14.84 22.41
CA ALA A 283 10.76 15.85 21.72
C ALA A 283 9.33 15.94 22.26
N GLN A 284 8.70 14.81 22.60
CA GLN A 284 7.38 14.77 23.23
C GLN A 284 7.40 15.39 24.63
N ARG A 285 8.44 15.11 25.43
CA ARG A 285 8.62 15.69 26.77
C ARG A 285 8.94 17.18 26.74
N GLU A 286 9.66 17.67 25.73
CA GLU A 286 9.89 19.10 25.51
C GLU A 286 8.61 19.83 25.03
N PHE A 287 7.81 19.18 24.18
CA PHE A 287 6.52 19.70 23.72
C PHE A 287 5.50 19.82 24.86
N ASP A 288 5.38 18.80 25.71
CA ASP A 288 4.49 18.79 26.88
C ASP A 288 4.91 19.83 27.94
N ALA A 289 6.22 20.08 28.08
CA ALA A 289 6.76 21.10 28.99
C ALA A 289 6.51 22.54 28.50
N LEU A 290 6.48 22.76 27.17
CA LEU A 290 6.12 24.03 26.55
C LEU A 290 4.61 24.29 26.64
N HIS A 291 3.79 23.26 26.45
CA HIS A 291 2.33 23.37 26.56
C HIS A 291 1.88 23.73 27.98
N LYS A 292 2.54 23.16 29.01
CA LYS A 292 2.23 23.42 30.43
C LYS A 292 2.64 24.82 30.91
N LYS A 293 3.63 25.45 30.26
CA LYS A 293 4.05 26.84 30.55
C LYS A 293 3.14 27.91 29.94
N ASN A 294 2.43 27.59 28.87
CA ASN A 294 1.54 28.55 28.19
C ASN A 294 0.15 28.64 28.84
N LEU A 295 -0.27 27.63 29.62
CA LEU A 295 -1.55 27.63 30.34
C LEU A 295 -1.56 28.44 31.66
N THR A 296 -0.42 29.01 32.09
CA THR A 296 -0.31 29.78 33.35
C THR A 296 -0.12 31.28 33.17
N LYS A 297 -0.18 31.82 31.95
CA LYS A 297 -0.12 33.27 31.70
C LYS A 297 -1.28 33.73 30.83
N ASN A 298 -2.44 33.92 31.43
CA ASN A 298 -3.44 34.84 30.90
C ASN A 298 -3.00 36.30 31.08
N SER A 299 -3.56 37.17 30.23
CA SER A 299 -3.88 38.59 30.43
C SER A 299 -2.88 39.69 29.98
N GLY A 300 -3.26 40.39 28.91
CA GLY A 300 -2.78 41.72 28.51
C GLY A 300 -3.40 42.15 27.15
N PRO A 301 -3.79 43.43 26.95
CA PRO A 301 -4.78 43.82 25.95
C PRO A 301 -4.23 44.30 24.59
N VAL A 302 -5.17 44.35 23.65
CA VAL A 302 -5.11 44.77 22.23
C VAL A 302 -4.73 46.24 22.04
N GLU A 303 -3.92 46.54 21.00
CA GLU A 303 -3.87 47.85 20.34
C GLU A 303 -3.70 47.70 18.81
N ASP A 304 -4.27 48.68 18.10
CA ASP A 304 -4.60 48.81 16.69
C ASP A 304 -3.41 48.94 15.70
N ALA A 305 -3.67 48.73 14.40
CA ALA A 305 -3.52 49.78 13.35
C ALA A 305 -3.51 49.23 11.90
N GLU A 306 -4.44 49.79 11.12
CA GLU A 306 -4.28 50.43 9.80
C GLU A 306 -4.13 49.61 8.49
N THR A 307 -5.16 49.85 7.65
CA THR A 307 -5.31 49.71 6.21
C THR A 307 -4.33 50.56 5.38
N HIS A 308 -3.90 50.05 4.23
CA HIS A 308 -3.40 50.90 3.13
C HIS A 308 -3.88 50.43 1.75
N ASP A 309 -4.28 51.44 0.97
CA ASP A 309 -4.92 51.42 -0.35
C ASP A 309 -3.99 51.11 -1.55
N LEU A 310 -4.66 50.78 -2.66
CA LEU A 310 -4.26 50.41 -4.03
C LEU A 310 -3.33 51.42 -4.77
N PRO A 311 -2.84 51.09 -5.98
CA PRO A 311 -3.53 51.61 -7.18
C PRO A 311 -3.49 50.73 -8.47
N GLY A 312 -4.57 50.81 -9.26
CA GLY A 312 -4.49 51.18 -10.69
C GLY A 312 -4.53 50.07 -11.77
N PRO A 313 -5.51 50.10 -12.72
CA PRO A 313 -5.74 49.05 -13.72
C PRO A 313 -5.02 49.29 -15.07
N SER A 314 -4.77 48.22 -15.83
CA SER A 314 -4.47 48.34 -17.28
C SER A 314 -5.06 47.20 -18.11
N GLU A 315 -5.91 47.65 -19.02
CA GLU A 315 -6.16 47.26 -20.41
C GLU A 315 -6.40 45.80 -20.83
N HIS A 316 -7.50 45.69 -21.58
CA HIS A 316 -8.13 44.51 -22.13
C HIS A 316 -7.30 43.82 -23.23
N SER A 317 -7.22 42.50 -23.16
CA SER A 317 -7.08 41.63 -24.33
C SER A 317 -8.14 40.54 -24.25
N GLU A 318 -9.04 40.52 -25.24
CA GLU A 318 -10.14 39.55 -25.34
C GLU A 318 -9.59 38.16 -25.67
N ILE A 319 -9.43 37.35 -24.63
CA ILE A 319 -9.23 35.91 -24.72
C ILE A 319 -10.58 35.27 -25.11
N PRO A 320 -10.63 34.27 -26.02
CA PRO A 320 -11.85 33.54 -26.31
C PRO A 320 -12.48 33.01 -25.03
N ARG A 321 -13.72 33.42 -24.73
CA ARG A 321 -14.46 32.99 -23.54
C ARG A 321 -14.77 31.50 -23.67
N LEU A 322 -13.86 30.66 -23.19
CA LEU A 322 -14.12 29.25 -22.98
C LEU A 322 -15.32 29.14 -22.01
N SER A 323 -16.40 28.51 -22.46
CA SER A 323 -17.53 28.11 -21.62
C SER A 323 -17.41 26.61 -21.30
N GLY A 324 -17.93 26.21 -20.15
CA GLY A 324 -18.05 24.80 -19.76
C GLY A 324 -19.23 24.61 -18.82
N GLU A 325 -19.59 23.36 -18.54
CA GLU A 325 -20.73 23.05 -17.68
C GLU A 325 -20.39 23.24 -16.20
N CYS A 326 -21.27 23.95 -15.48
CA CYS A 326 -21.18 24.14 -14.05
C CYS A 326 -21.15 22.78 -13.35
N ARG A 327 -20.11 22.51 -12.56
CA ARG A 327 -19.96 21.19 -11.92
C ARG A 327 -21.07 20.87 -10.90
N ASN A 328 -21.70 21.90 -10.31
CA ASN A 328 -22.77 21.72 -9.32
C ASN A 328 -24.17 21.53 -9.91
N CYS A 329 -24.51 22.25 -10.99
CA CYS A 329 -25.88 22.27 -11.53
C CYS A 329 -25.95 22.10 -13.05
N GLU A 330 -24.82 21.75 -13.67
CA GLU A 330 -24.67 21.38 -15.09
C GLU A 330 -24.97 22.52 -16.10
N ARG A 331 -25.39 23.69 -15.62
CA ARG A 331 -25.61 24.86 -16.47
C ARG A 331 -24.33 25.36 -17.11
N GLU A 332 -24.38 25.64 -18.41
CA GLU A 332 -23.27 26.24 -19.13
C GLU A 332 -22.86 27.58 -18.50
N THR A 333 -21.55 27.74 -18.26
CA THR A 333 -21.00 28.92 -17.63
C THR A 333 -19.58 29.21 -18.10
N ALA A 334 -19.26 30.49 -18.23
CA ALA A 334 -17.87 30.95 -18.40
C ALA A 334 -17.20 31.26 -17.05
N ARG A 335 -17.94 31.14 -15.93
CA ARG A 335 -17.42 31.43 -14.59
C ARG A 335 -16.73 30.18 -14.04
N ARG A 336 -15.48 30.36 -13.59
CA ARG A 336 -14.75 29.34 -12.82
C ARG A 336 -14.80 29.68 -11.34
N CYS A 337 -14.45 28.71 -10.51
CA CYS A 337 -14.22 28.95 -9.08
C CYS A 337 -13.43 30.23 -8.87
N SER A 338 -13.97 31.15 -8.09
CA SER A 338 -13.37 32.46 -7.84
C SER A 338 -12.03 32.36 -7.11
N LYS A 339 -11.80 31.26 -6.37
CA LYS A 339 -10.63 31.05 -5.52
C LYS A 339 -9.47 30.35 -6.22
N CYS A 340 -9.71 29.21 -6.89
CA CYS A 340 -8.65 28.41 -7.52
C CYS A 340 -8.69 28.41 -9.05
N CYS A 341 -9.66 29.07 -9.68
CA CYS A 341 -9.88 29.08 -11.13
C CYS A 341 -9.97 27.68 -11.77
N GLY A 342 -10.24 26.64 -10.98
CA GLY A 342 -10.31 25.25 -11.39
C GLY A 342 -11.62 24.89 -12.09
N PRO A 343 -12.64 24.36 -11.37
CA PRO A 343 -13.90 23.93 -11.97
C PRO A 343 -14.76 25.11 -12.44
N TRP A 344 -15.63 24.85 -13.43
CA TRP A 344 -16.69 25.76 -13.86
C TRP A 344 -17.81 25.78 -12.81
N LEU A 345 -18.17 26.96 -12.31
CA LEU A 345 -19.16 27.17 -11.25
C LEU A 345 -19.97 28.45 -11.54
N CYS A 346 -21.25 28.28 -11.88
CA CYS A 346 -22.05 29.36 -12.46
C CYS A 346 -22.39 30.49 -11.48
N SER A 347 -22.31 30.26 -10.18
CA SER A 347 -22.63 31.25 -9.15
C SER A 347 -21.85 31.01 -7.86
N GLU A 348 -21.75 32.04 -7.02
CA GLU A 348 -21.14 31.94 -5.70
C GLU A 348 -21.89 30.95 -4.82
N HIS A 349 -23.21 30.84 -4.98
CA HIS A 349 -24.03 29.82 -4.36
C HIS A 349 -23.62 28.39 -4.78
N CYS A 350 -23.49 28.12 -6.08
CA CYS A 350 -22.97 26.84 -6.56
C CYS A 350 -21.52 26.59 -6.14
N GLU A 351 -20.73 27.63 -5.92
CA GLU A 351 -19.36 27.52 -5.43
C GLU A 351 -19.28 27.22 -3.93
N ASN A 352 -20.22 27.75 -3.15
CA ASN A 352 -20.31 27.48 -1.72
C ASN A 352 -20.98 26.14 -1.41
N GLU A 353 -21.92 25.70 -2.25
CA GLU A 353 -22.56 24.38 -2.13
C GLU A 353 -21.74 23.24 -2.72
N TRP A 354 -20.83 23.52 -3.66
CA TRP A 354 -19.98 22.50 -4.27
C TRP A 354 -18.87 22.05 -3.31
N GLY A 355 -19.23 21.21 -2.35
CA GLY A 355 -18.35 20.57 -1.38
C GLY A 355 -17.65 19.31 -1.89
N CYS A 356 -17.16 19.30 -3.14
CA CYS A 356 -16.42 18.15 -3.66
C CYS A 356 -15.06 18.03 -2.95
N TYR A 357 -14.80 16.92 -2.25
CA TYR A 357 -13.57 16.70 -1.48
C TYR A 357 -12.29 16.95 -2.29
N GLY A 358 -12.23 16.54 -3.57
CA GLY A 358 -11.08 16.79 -4.43
C GLY A 358 -10.88 18.28 -4.78
N HIS A 359 -11.94 19.08 -4.76
CA HIS A 359 -11.86 20.52 -4.95
C HIS A 359 -11.46 21.24 -3.67
N THR A 360 -12.03 20.89 -2.52
CA THR A 360 -11.76 21.55 -1.22
C THR A 360 -10.26 21.57 -0.89
N PHE A 361 -9.55 20.45 -1.10
CA PHE A 361 -8.11 20.35 -0.86
C PHE A 361 -7.27 21.14 -1.89
N ASN A 362 -7.74 21.28 -3.13
CA ASN A 362 -7.07 22.04 -4.18
C ASN A 362 -7.44 23.54 -4.20
N CYS A 363 -8.51 23.91 -3.47
CA CYS A 363 -9.10 25.24 -3.41
C CYS A 363 -8.82 25.93 -2.07
N ALA A 364 -7.84 25.42 -1.31
CA ALA A 364 -7.52 25.77 0.07
C ALA A 364 -7.00 27.21 0.29
N ILE A 365 -7.81 28.21 -0.09
CA ILE A 365 -7.56 29.65 0.13
C ILE A 365 -8.74 30.28 0.91
N GLY A 366 -9.86 29.57 1.09
CA GLY A 366 -11.08 30.15 1.68
C GLY A 366 -11.37 29.85 3.15
N ARG A 367 -10.83 28.76 3.71
CA ARG A 367 -10.90 28.38 5.13
C ARG A 367 -9.80 27.35 5.42
N PRO A 368 -9.23 27.29 6.64
CA PRO A 368 -8.38 26.18 7.05
C PRO A 368 -9.13 24.86 6.92
N LEU A 369 -8.45 23.81 6.46
CA LEU A 369 -9.00 22.45 6.49
C LEU A 369 -9.07 22.00 7.95
N ASP A 370 -10.18 21.40 8.34
CA ASP A 370 -10.42 20.84 9.67
C ASP A 370 -10.43 19.30 9.63
N THR A 371 -10.52 18.68 10.80
CA THR A 371 -10.53 17.21 10.94
C THR A 371 -11.72 16.55 10.23
N ALA A 372 -12.83 17.27 10.05
CA ALA A 372 -14.00 16.78 9.32
C ALA A 372 -13.77 16.72 7.79
N ASP A 373 -12.98 17.64 7.23
CA ASP A 373 -12.60 17.63 5.81
C ASP A 373 -11.76 16.37 5.47
N TYR A 374 -10.84 15.97 6.37
CA TYR A 374 -10.07 14.74 6.23
C TYR A 374 -10.95 13.48 6.35
N LEU A 375 -11.91 13.47 7.27
CA LEU A 375 -12.88 12.38 7.38
C LEU A 375 -13.72 12.22 6.11
N VAL A 376 -14.26 13.32 5.56
CA VAL A 376 -15.02 13.29 4.30
C VAL A 376 -14.18 12.75 3.16
N ARG A 377 -12.92 13.17 3.05
CA ARG A 377 -11.99 12.61 2.06
C ARG A 377 -11.81 11.10 2.24
N ALA A 378 -11.54 10.63 3.46
CA ALA A 378 -11.37 9.21 3.77
C ALA A 378 -12.64 8.38 3.44
N CYS A 379 -13.82 8.95 3.64
CA CYS A 379 -15.10 8.33 3.26
C CYS A 379 -15.21 8.13 1.74
N TRP A 380 -14.86 9.15 0.96
CA TRP A 380 -14.89 9.07 -0.51
C TRP A 380 -13.80 8.18 -1.10
N THR A 381 -12.63 8.11 -0.46
CA THR A 381 -11.53 7.22 -0.85
C THR A 381 -11.67 5.80 -0.30
N ASP A 382 -12.64 5.55 0.59
CA ASP A 382 -12.86 4.28 1.30
C ASP A 382 -11.57 3.77 1.98
N SER A 383 -10.78 4.70 2.52
CA SER A 383 -9.42 4.45 3.00
C SER A 383 -9.18 5.08 4.38
N PRO A 384 -9.07 4.27 5.45
CA PRO A 384 -8.68 4.74 6.77
C PRO A 384 -7.28 5.38 6.80
N ASP A 385 -6.42 5.06 5.81
CA ASP A 385 -5.07 5.61 5.69
C ASP A 385 -5.08 7.13 5.38
N ASP A 386 -6.21 7.70 4.93
CA ASP A 386 -6.36 9.15 4.69
C ASP A 386 -6.74 9.93 5.98
N LEU A 387 -6.94 9.26 7.12
CA LEU A 387 -7.23 9.88 8.41
C LEU A 387 -5.92 10.22 9.13
N ASP A 388 -5.72 11.49 9.52
CA ASP A 388 -4.68 11.88 10.44
C ASP A 388 -5.06 11.55 11.90
N ASP A 389 -4.12 11.75 12.83
CA ASP A 389 -4.32 11.34 14.22
C ASP A 389 -5.35 12.21 14.95
N ASP A 390 -5.43 13.51 14.61
CA ASP A 390 -6.43 14.43 15.15
C ASP A 390 -7.84 14.02 14.69
N THR A 391 -8.03 13.74 13.39
CA THR A 391 -9.30 13.23 12.87
C THR A 391 -9.68 11.88 13.49
N LYS A 392 -8.70 11.00 13.75
CA LYS A 392 -9.01 9.73 14.42
C LYS A 392 -9.51 9.96 15.84
N GLU A 393 -8.97 10.94 16.56
CA GLU A 393 -9.37 11.27 17.92
C GLU A 393 -10.77 11.90 17.94
N ASP A 394 -10.95 12.99 17.21
CA ASP A 394 -12.18 13.78 17.13
C ASP A 394 -13.41 12.94 16.76
N PHE A 395 -13.24 12.00 15.82
CA PHE A 395 -14.32 11.15 15.32
C PHE A 395 -14.32 9.74 15.95
N GLY A 396 -13.60 9.54 17.06
CA GLY A 396 -13.73 8.35 17.91
C GLY A 396 -13.10 7.07 17.36
N PHE A 397 -12.27 7.14 16.31
CA PHE A 397 -11.54 5.99 15.78
C PHE A 397 -10.50 5.46 16.78
N THR A 398 -9.89 6.33 17.60
CA THR A 398 -8.92 5.93 18.65
C THR A 398 -9.53 5.08 19.75
N LYS A 399 -10.87 4.99 19.83
CA LYS A 399 -11.59 4.14 20.78
C LYS A 399 -11.53 2.66 20.41
N PHE A 400 -11.12 2.34 19.18
CA PHE A 400 -11.07 0.97 18.67
C PHE A 400 -9.63 0.59 18.35
N THR A 401 -9.18 -0.56 18.85
CA THR A 401 -7.85 -1.11 18.54
C THR A 401 -7.86 -2.06 17.36
N SER A 402 -9.01 -2.52 16.87
CA SER A 402 -9.06 -3.44 15.73
C SER A 402 -9.18 -2.65 14.42
N ALA A 403 -8.34 -2.98 13.44
CA ALA A 403 -8.43 -2.43 12.10
C ALA A 403 -9.80 -2.67 11.46
N GLN A 404 -10.46 -3.78 11.79
CA GLN A 404 -11.81 -4.09 11.31
C GLN A 404 -12.85 -3.15 11.92
N ASP A 405 -12.74 -2.84 13.21
CA ASP A 405 -13.66 -1.92 13.89
C ASP A 405 -13.47 -0.48 13.39
N VAL A 406 -12.21 -0.04 13.23
CA VAL A 406 -11.87 1.25 12.61
C VAL A 406 -12.45 1.35 11.20
N TYR A 407 -12.28 0.31 10.38
CA TYR A 407 -12.85 0.28 9.04
C TYR A 407 -14.38 0.27 9.08
N THR A 408 -15.00 -0.48 9.99
CA THR A 408 -16.46 -0.54 10.14
C THR A 408 -17.03 0.82 10.54
N LEU A 409 -16.36 1.55 11.45
CA LEU A 409 -16.72 2.93 11.80
C LEU A 409 -16.57 3.87 10.60
N LEU A 410 -15.51 3.73 9.80
CA LEU A 410 -15.36 4.51 8.57
C LEU A 410 -16.53 4.25 7.60
N ARG A 411 -17.03 3.01 7.52
CA ARG A 411 -18.19 2.68 6.68
C ARG A 411 -19.49 3.32 7.18
N VAL A 412 -19.63 3.52 8.49
CA VAL A 412 -20.74 4.29 9.06
C VAL A 412 -20.65 5.74 8.59
N TYR A 413 -19.49 6.38 8.75
CA TYR A 413 -19.30 7.75 8.26
C TYR A 413 -19.45 7.87 6.74
N ALA A 414 -18.95 6.88 5.98
CA ALA A 414 -19.08 6.86 4.54
C ALA A 414 -20.55 6.79 4.10
N SER A 415 -21.40 6.05 4.81
CA SER A 415 -22.84 6.05 4.52
C SER A 415 -23.48 7.42 4.77
N LEU A 416 -23.09 8.13 5.83
CA LEU A 416 -23.58 9.48 6.12
C LEU A 416 -23.16 10.47 5.03
N VAL A 417 -21.88 10.44 4.65
CA VAL A 417 -21.30 11.38 3.68
C VAL A 417 -21.77 11.09 2.26
N CYS A 418 -21.67 9.83 1.83
CA CYS A 418 -21.89 9.45 0.44
C CYS A 418 -23.37 9.21 0.12
N ASP A 419 -24.14 8.63 1.06
CA ASP A 419 -25.52 8.23 0.80
C ASP A 419 -26.53 9.23 1.38
N MET A 420 -26.21 9.88 2.51
CA MET A 420 -27.11 10.81 3.21
C MET A 420 -26.75 12.29 3.04
N GLY A 421 -25.69 12.59 2.28
CA GLY A 421 -25.29 13.94 1.93
C GLY A 421 -24.78 14.79 3.11
N VAL A 422 -24.32 14.16 4.19
CA VAL A 422 -23.74 14.87 5.35
C VAL A 422 -22.37 15.44 4.96
N GLY A 423 -22.25 16.76 4.97
CA GLY A 423 -21.01 17.48 4.60
C GLY A 423 -20.05 17.68 5.78
N SER A 424 -18.80 18.07 5.48
CA SER A 424 -17.76 18.29 6.51
C SER A 424 -18.16 19.34 7.55
N ARG A 425 -18.85 20.42 7.16
CA ARG A 425 -19.36 21.45 8.09
C ARG A 425 -20.36 20.91 9.11
N GLU A 426 -21.22 19.99 8.69
CA GLU A 426 -22.23 19.38 9.57
C GLU A 426 -21.54 18.42 10.55
N LEU A 427 -20.59 17.61 10.06
CA LEU A 427 -19.79 16.72 10.89
C LEU A 427 -18.94 17.48 11.92
N HIS A 428 -18.28 18.57 11.51
CA HIS A 428 -17.48 19.40 12.40
C HIS A 428 -18.35 19.99 13.52
N LYS A 429 -19.54 20.51 13.18
CA LYS A 429 -20.48 21.01 14.18
C LYS A 429 -20.89 19.92 15.20
N TRP A 430 -21.16 18.70 14.73
CA TRP A 430 -21.54 17.60 15.62
C TRP A 430 -20.42 17.19 16.57
N GLU A 431 -19.19 17.28 16.10
CA GLU A 431 -17.98 17.04 16.89
C GLU A 431 -17.82 18.13 17.95
N GLU A 432 -17.82 19.41 17.58
CA GLU A 432 -17.70 20.55 18.51
C GLU A 432 -18.79 20.55 19.60
N GLU A 433 -20.01 20.16 19.24
CA GLU A 433 -21.15 20.08 20.15
C GLU A 433 -21.15 18.79 21.00
N GLY A 434 -20.28 17.82 20.70
CA GLY A 434 -20.26 16.50 21.35
C GLY A 434 -21.51 15.65 21.06
N THR A 435 -22.22 15.93 19.96
CA THR A 435 -23.50 15.32 19.58
C THR A 435 -23.37 14.28 18.46
N LEU A 436 -22.14 13.85 18.13
CA LEU A 436 -21.85 12.88 17.06
C LEU A 436 -22.75 11.63 17.13
N ALA A 437 -22.76 10.92 18.25
CA ALA A 437 -23.50 9.66 18.36
C ALA A 437 -25.01 9.86 18.15
N GLU A 438 -25.58 10.92 18.72
CA GLU A 438 -27.00 11.26 18.65
C GLU A 438 -27.40 11.61 17.21
N ASN A 439 -26.61 12.43 16.53
CA ASN A 439 -26.88 12.84 15.15
C ASN A 439 -26.67 11.71 14.14
N ILE A 440 -25.68 10.84 14.35
CA ILE A 440 -25.48 9.62 13.54
C ILE A 440 -26.73 8.72 13.65
N ILE A 441 -27.22 8.48 14.86
CA ILE A 441 -28.44 7.68 15.09
C ILE A 441 -29.64 8.33 14.40
N ALA A 442 -29.83 9.64 14.61
CA ALA A 442 -30.97 10.36 14.05
C ALA A 442 -31.02 10.26 12.52
N LYS A 443 -29.89 10.44 11.82
CA LYS A 443 -29.84 10.31 10.36
C LYS A 443 -30.10 8.87 9.90
N CYS A 444 -29.48 7.88 10.54
CA CYS A 444 -29.63 6.48 10.18
C CYS A 444 -31.06 5.95 10.43
N GLU A 445 -31.76 6.43 11.46
CA GLU A 445 -33.13 5.96 11.78
C GLU A 445 -34.19 6.44 10.80
N VAL A 446 -33.94 7.51 10.03
CA VAL A 446 -34.85 7.96 8.95
C VAL A 446 -34.93 6.92 7.82
N ILE A 447 -33.88 6.14 7.61
CA ILE A 447 -33.83 5.10 6.56
C ILE A 447 -34.63 3.87 7.03
N PRO A 448 -35.40 3.19 6.16
CA PRO A 448 -36.06 1.93 6.50
C PRO A 448 -35.07 0.87 6.95
N GLU A 449 -35.43 0.04 7.94
CA GLU A 449 -34.52 -0.92 8.58
C GLU A 449 -33.85 -1.88 7.58
N SER A 450 -34.58 -2.32 6.54
CA SER A 450 -34.06 -3.18 5.46
C SER A 450 -32.93 -2.54 4.63
N SER A 451 -32.80 -1.21 4.69
CA SER A 451 -31.93 -0.41 3.83
C SER A 451 -30.80 0.30 4.61
N ARG A 452 -30.71 0.11 5.93
CA ARG A 452 -29.69 0.74 6.80
C ARG A 452 -28.28 0.13 6.66
N GLY A 453 -28.15 -0.99 5.96
CA GLY A 453 -26.90 -1.73 5.83
C GLY A 453 -26.45 -2.41 7.14
N GLY A 454 -25.39 -3.22 7.06
CA GLY A 454 -24.87 -3.99 8.21
C GLY A 454 -24.02 -3.20 9.20
N TYR A 455 -23.52 -2.01 8.81
CA TYR A 455 -22.58 -1.22 9.61
C TYR A 455 -23.26 -0.42 10.72
N TYR A 456 -24.48 0.08 10.50
CA TYR A 456 -25.24 0.81 11.51
C TYR A 456 -25.65 -0.08 12.71
N PRO A 457 -26.14 -1.32 12.52
CA PRO A 457 -26.32 -2.26 13.62
C PRO A 457 -25.07 -2.50 14.46
N TRP A 458 -23.89 -2.62 13.83
CA TRP A 458 -22.61 -2.72 14.53
C TRP A 458 -22.34 -1.46 15.37
N PHE A 459 -22.57 -0.26 14.82
CA PHE A 459 -22.39 0.99 15.55
C PHE A 459 -23.28 1.04 16.81
N ARG A 460 -24.56 0.62 16.67
CA ARG A 460 -25.49 0.55 17.80
C ARG A 460 -25.02 -0.39 18.91
N GLN A 461 -24.45 -1.54 18.55
CA GLN A 461 -23.90 -2.47 19.53
C GLN A 461 -22.66 -1.91 20.25
N ASN A 462 -21.86 -1.10 19.54
CA ASN A 462 -20.60 -0.54 20.04
C ASN A 462 -20.70 0.89 20.59
N LEU A 463 -21.92 1.45 20.73
CA LEU A 463 -22.15 2.79 21.29
C LEU A 463 -21.51 3.00 22.66
N HIS A 464 -21.46 1.95 23.49
CA HIS A 464 -20.85 2.00 24.81
C HIS A 464 -19.33 2.24 24.76
N ILE A 465 -18.66 1.76 23.72
CA ILE A 465 -17.22 2.00 23.46
C ILE A 465 -17.04 3.39 22.87
N PHE A 466 -17.85 3.73 21.86
CA PHE A 466 -17.79 5.03 21.18
C PHE A 466 -17.98 6.20 22.15
N ASN A 467 -18.94 6.10 23.06
CA ASN A 467 -19.24 7.13 24.07
C ASN A 467 -18.37 7.04 25.33
N SER A 468 -17.41 6.10 25.39
CA SER A 468 -16.62 5.90 26.60
C SER A 468 -15.68 7.08 26.86
N ARG A 469 -15.65 7.54 28.12
CA ARG A 469 -14.68 8.57 28.59
C ARG A 469 -13.30 7.99 28.87
N GLY A 470 -13.10 6.69 28.68
CA GLY A 470 -11.81 6.02 28.85
C GLY A 470 -10.80 6.48 27.79
N GLY A 471 -9.52 6.40 28.15
CA GLY A 471 -8.43 6.51 27.18
C GLY A 471 -8.48 5.37 26.15
N PRO A 472 -7.63 5.43 25.11
CA PRO A 472 -7.57 4.39 24.09
C PRO A 472 -7.32 3.01 24.75
N PRO A 473 -7.92 1.93 24.23
CA PRO A 473 -7.72 0.60 24.79
C PRO A 473 -6.25 0.19 24.70
N ASP A 474 -5.76 -0.68 25.61
CA ASP A 474 -4.40 -1.23 25.50
C ASP A 474 -4.29 -2.08 24.23
N PHE A 475 -3.58 -1.54 23.25
CA PHE A 475 -3.31 -2.17 21.95
C PHE A 475 -2.69 -3.57 22.09
N PHE A 476 -1.85 -3.78 23.10
CA PHE A 476 -1.12 -5.03 23.30
C PHE A 476 -1.90 -6.09 24.07
N MET A 477 -3.05 -5.72 24.66
CA MET A 477 -3.87 -6.60 25.50
C MET A 477 -4.20 -7.93 24.83
N VAL A 478 -4.51 -7.92 23.52
CA VAL A 478 -4.84 -9.12 22.75
C VAL A 478 -3.66 -10.08 22.61
N ALA A 479 -2.42 -9.57 22.64
CA ALA A 479 -1.20 -10.34 22.48
C ALA A 479 -0.58 -10.78 23.82
N ARG A 480 -0.84 -10.06 24.92
CA ARG A 480 -0.29 -10.37 26.26
C ARG A 480 -0.47 -11.84 26.68
N PRO A 481 -1.59 -12.53 26.42
CA PRO A 481 -1.74 -13.94 26.80
C PRO A 481 -0.71 -14.90 26.18
N TYR A 482 -0.09 -14.51 25.07
CA TYR A 482 0.90 -15.31 24.34
C TYR A 482 2.34 -15.12 24.83
N LEU A 483 2.57 -14.16 25.73
CA LEU A 483 3.84 -14.05 26.44
C LEU A 483 3.92 -15.09 27.57
N ASP A 484 5.15 -15.45 27.91
CA ASP A 484 5.46 -16.19 29.13
C ASP A 484 4.79 -15.50 30.33
N PRO A 485 4.25 -16.24 31.32
CA PRO A 485 3.57 -15.65 32.46
C PRO A 485 4.35 -14.52 33.18
N ALA A 486 5.68 -14.63 33.22
CA ALA A 486 6.57 -13.64 33.82
C ALA A 486 6.72 -12.34 32.99
N ASP A 487 6.33 -12.35 31.72
CA ASP A 487 6.46 -11.24 30.78
C ASP A 487 5.13 -10.54 30.49
N ARG A 488 3.97 -11.09 30.92
CA ARG A 488 2.64 -10.58 30.55
C ARG A 488 2.35 -9.16 31.07
N GLU A 489 2.88 -8.82 32.22
CA GLU A 489 2.75 -7.50 32.86
C GLU A 489 3.87 -6.54 32.44
N LYS A 490 4.84 -6.99 31.63
CA LYS A 490 5.93 -6.14 31.17
C LYS A 490 5.45 -5.24 30.05
N GLU A 491 6.01 -4.04 30.02
CA GLU A 491 5.87 -3.13 28.89
C GLU A 491 6.77 -3.57 27.73
N PRO A 492 6.43 -3.24 26.46
CA PRO A 492 7.18 -3.73 25.31
C PRO A 492 8.70 -3.49 25.40
N HIS A 493 9.13 -2.32 25.87
CA HIS A 493 10.55 -1.97 26.03
C HIS A 493 11.30 -2.83 27.07
N GLN A 494 10.59 -3.49 27.98
CA GLN A 494 11.14 -4.38 29.01
C GLN A 494 11.28 -5.83 28.53
N LEU A 495 10.73 -6.16 27.36
CA LEU A 495 10.86 -7.48 26.76
C LEU A 495 12.25 -7.66 26.18
N VAL A 496 12.94 -8.69 26.65
CA VAL A 496 14.27 -9.11 26.20
C VAL A 496 14.26 -10.61 25.89
N PRO A 497 15.01 -11.07 24.88
CA PRO A 497 15.86 -10.31 23.95
C PRO A 497 15.04 -9.49 22.93
N GLU A 498 15.73 -8.65 22.14
CA GLU A 498 15.12 -7.80 21.08
C GLU A 498 14.12 -8.56 20.20
N ALA A 499 14.48 -9.76 19.76
CA ALA A 499 13.63 -10.59 18.91
C ALA A 499 12.27 -10.94 19.58
N LYS A 500 12.24 -11.14 20.90
CA LYS A 500 10.99 -11.36 21.65
C LYS A 500 10.11 -10.12 21.59
N ARG A 501 10.71 -8.93 21.79
CA ARG A 501 9.98 -7.65 21.70
C ARG A 501 9.42 -7.42 20.30
N GLN A 502 10.23 -7.58 19.27
CA GLN A 502 9.82 -7.38 17.88
C GLN A 502 8.72 -8.36 17.46
N SER A 503 8.87 -9.64 17.85
CA SER A 503 7.85 -10.66 17.61
C SER A 503 6.54 -10.33 18.33
N PHE A 504 6.61 -9.85 19.57
CA PHE A 504 5.42 -9.45 20.33
C PHE A 504 4.69 -8.25 19.69
N ILE A 505 5.43 -7.21 19.28
CA ILE A 505 4.87 -6.03 18.61
C ILE A 505 4.24 -6.41 17.28
N LEU A 506 4.96 -7.19 16.46
CA LEU A 506 4.42 -7.70 15.20
C LEU A 506 3.14 -8.49 15.47
N TYR A 507 3.16 -9.42 16.40
CA TYR A 507 2.00 -10.27 16.68
C TYR A 507 0.79 -9.46 17.19
N ALA A 508 1.01 -8.44 18.02
CA ALA A 508 -0.03 -7.52 18.45
C ALA A 508 -0.62 -6.72 17.28
N LEU A 509 0.23 -6.21 16.37
CA LEU A 509 -0.23 -5.57 15.13
C LEU A 509 -1.13 -6.52 14.33
N LEU A 510 -0.66 -7.76 14.16
CA LEU A 510 -1.39 -8.74 13.37
C LEU A 510 -2.72 -9.15 14.01
N LEU A 511 -2.74 -9.42 15.33
CA LEU A 511 -3.98 -9.77 16.04
C LEU A 511 -5.03 -8.66 16.00
N ASN A 512 -4.60 -7.40 15.94
CA ASN A 512 -5.47 -6.25 15.75
C ASN A 512 -5.82 -5.99 14.27
N GLY A 513 -5.36 -6.82 13.33
CA GLY A 513 -5.66 -6.70 11.90
C GLY A 513 -4.83 -5.64 11.15
N TYR A 514 -3.79 -5.10 11.78
CA TYR A 514 -2.83 -4.19 11.16
C TYR A 514 -1.64 -4.93 10.53
N HIS A 515 -0.83 -4.17 9.81
CA HIS A 515 0.44 -4.63 9.26
C HIS A 515 1.50 -3.54 9.44
N PRO A 516 2.77 -3.90 9.70
CA PRO A 516 3.86 -2.94 9.63
C PRO A 516 3.87 -2.17 8.30
N ASP A 517 4.02 -0.85 8.36
CA ASP A 517 4.18 0.03 7.21
C ASP A 517 5.67 0.14 6.85
N PRO A 518 6.09 -0.26 5.63
CA PRO A 518 7.48 -0.15 5.19
C PRO A 518 7.96 1.30 5.02
N ALA A 519 7.05 2.29 4.99
CA ALA A 519 7.38 3.70 4.99
C ALA A 519 7.75 4.22 6.39
N ILE A 520 7.29 3.54 7.45
CA ILE A 520 7.60 3.89 8.83
C ILE A 520 8.91 3.20 9.22
N GLU A 521 9.94 3.98 9.53
CA GLU A 521 11.29 3.46 9.80
C GLU A 521 11.31 2.45 10.96
N SER A 522 10.49 2.67 12.01
CA SER A 522 10.38 1.76 13.15
C SER A 522 9.65 0.44 12.86
N GLU A 523 8.91 0.37 11.76
CA GLU A 523 8.10 -0.80 11.37
C GLU A 523 8.68 -1.55 10.17
N LYS A 524 9.56 -0.87 9.43
CA LYS A 524 10.22 -1.38 8.23
C LYS A 524 10.88 -2.73 8.45
N ASP A 525 11.44 -2.94 9.65
CA ASP A 525 12.23 -4.10 10.06
C ASP A 525 11.42 -5.26 10.66
N LEU A 526 10.18 -5.01 11.10
CA LEU A 526 9.32 -6.03 11.71
C LEU A 526 8.99 -7.20 10.75
N TYR A 527 9.04 -6.97 9.45
CA TYR A 527 8.83 -8.03 8.44
C TYR A 527 10.11 -8.74 7.98
N PHE A 528 11.30 -8.19 8.22
CA PHE A 528 12.52 -8.75 7.65
C PHE A 528 13.01 -10.00 8.36
N GLU A 529 12.67 -10.18 9.64
CA GLU A 529 13.00 -11.40 10.37
C GLU A 529 12.08 -12.58 10.01
N PHE A 530 10.89 -12.32 9.43
CA PHE A 530 9.85 -13.34 9.18
C PHE A 530 9.56 -13.64 7.69
N GLY A 531 10.34 -13.12 6.76
CA GLY A 531 10.10 -13.31 5.31
C GLY A 531 10.45 -14.72 4.80
N PHE A 532 9.45 -15.46 4.30
CA PHE A 532 9.66 -16.70 3.54
C PHE A 532 9.69 -16.42 2.03
N VAL A 533 10.61 -17.09 1.32
CA VAL A 533 10.68 -17.06 -0.15
C VAL A 533 10.10 -18.37 -0.70
N THR A 534 9.01 -18.30 -1.45
CA THR A 534 8.61 -19.36 -2.39
C THR A 534 8.69 -18.80 -3.80
N GLY A 535 9.64 -19.30 -4.59
CA GLY A 535 9.70 -19.05 -6.03
C GLY A 535 9.24 -20.30 -6.76
N CYS A 536 8.25 -20.17 -7.65
CA CYS A 536 7.92 -21.21 -8.63
C CYS A 536 7.95 -20.61 -10.03
N GLY A 537 8.81 -21.16 -10.91
CA GLY A 537 8.80 -20.83 -12.32
C GLY A 537 9.97 -21.45 -13.08
N LEU A 538 9.67 -22.41 -13.96
CA LEU A 538 10.64 -23.03 -14.88
C LEU A 538 11.38 -22.00 -15.75
N GLU A 539 10.79 -20.84 -16.07
CA GLU A 539 11.40 -19.82 -16.94
C GLU A 539 12.40 -18.91 -16.21
N GLY A 540 12.09 -18.53 -14.96
CA GLY A 540 13.04 -17.82 -14.11
C GLY A 540 14.29 -18.67 -13.86
N GLU A 541 14.09 -19.92 -13.41
CA GLU A 541 15.18 -20.85 -13.09
C GLU A 541 15.99 -21.35 -14.30
N ARG A 542 15.37 -21.49 -15.49
CA ARG A 542 16.08 -21.90 -16.71
C ARG A 542 17.07 -20.83 -17.18
N SER A 543 16.74 -19.56 -17.02
CA SER A 543 17.64 -18.46 -17.40
C SER A 543 18.90 -18.40 -16.52
N PHE A 544 18.79 -18.76 -15.23
CA PHE A 544 19.90 -18.75 -14.27
C PHE A 544 20.86 -19.93 -14.43
N GLY A 545 20.35 -21.15 -14.63
CA GLY A 545 21.22 -22.30 -14.88
C GLY A 545 22.08 -22.11 -16.13
N LEU A 546 21.55 -21.44 -17.17
CA LEU A 546 22.28 -21.07 -18.37
C LEU A 546 23.23 -19.87 -18.17
N HIS A 547 22.87 -18.88 -17.34
CA HIS A 547 23.73 -17.75 -16.99
C HIS A 547 24.91 -18.13 -16.07
N LEU A 548 24.71 -19.04 -15.10
CA LEU A 548 25.79 -19.54 -14.25
C LEU A 548 26.77 -20.37 -15.08
N ASN A 549 26.26 -21.24 -15.97
CA ASN A 549 27.11 -22.05 -16.85
C ASN A 549 27.92 -21.20 -17.83
N SER A 550 27.33 -20.15 -18.43
CA SER A 550 28.06 -19.28 -19.37
C SER A 550 29.10 -18.39 -18.67
N ARG A 551 28.82 -17.94 -17.44
CA ARG A 551 29.75 -17.12 -16.65
C ARG A 551 30.89 -17.92 -16.04
N ILE A 552 30.65 -19.16 -15.64
CA ILE A 552 31.67 -20.04 -15.08
C ILE A 552 32.56 -20.64 -16.20
N SER A 553 32.00 -20.92 -17.38
CA SER A 553 32.79 -21.43 -18.52
C SER A 553 33.66 -20.38 -19.22
N SER A 554 33.55 -19.09 -18.85
CA SER A 554 34.30 -17.98 -19.44
C SER A 554 35.40 -17.40 -18.52
N HIS A 555 35.76 -18.13 -17.45
CA HIS A 555 36.77 -17.75 -16.47
C HIS A 555 37.79 -18.86 -16.19
#